data_AF-R7ZEQ0-F1
#
_entry.id   AF-R7ZEQ0-F1
#
_cell.length_a   1.000
_cell.length_b   1.000
_cell.length_c   1.000
_cell.angle_alpha   90.00
_cell.angle_beta   90.00
_cell.angle_gamma   90.00
#
_symmetry.space_group_name_H-M   'P 1'
#
loop_
_entity.id
_entity.type
_entity.pdbx_description
1 polymer ?
#
loop_
_entity_poly.entity_id
_entity_poly.type
_entity_poly.pdbx_seq_one_letter_code
_entity_poly.pdbx_strand_id
1 'polypeptide(L)'
;MNYRIIKKQVFEQAQVRSVSDVPFTEEELEVGMKIVVSKADETLALYLVDVDGQKKFEVRWDDSSEIFNGWYSAWDNFCWCLNIVNN
;
A
#
# COMPACT_ATOMS: atom_id res chain seq x y z
N MET A 1 4.98 -16.04 4.62
CA MET A 1 4.53 -14.67 4.30
C MET A 1 3.01 -14.65 4.27
N ASN A 2 2.42 -13.84 5.14
CA ASN A 2 0.97 -13.76 5.35
C ASN A 2 0.30 -12.70 4.46
N TYR A 3 1.02 -12.20 3.46
CA TYR A 3 0.53 -11.23 2.48
C TYR A 3 0.85 -11.70 1.06
N ARG A 4 0.17 -11.10 0.08
CA ARG A 4 0.35 -11.27 -1.35
C ARG A 4 0.73 -9.94 -1.97
N ILE A 5 1.78 -9.95 -2.78
CA ILE A 5 2.20 -8.78 -3.58
C ILE A 5 1.42 -8.83 -4.90
N ILE A 6 0.72 -7.74 -5.21
CA ILE A 6 -0.09 -7.57 -6.42
C ILE A 6 0.74 -6.91 -7.53
N LYS A 7 1.53 -5.88 -7.19
CA LYS A 7 2.38 -5.12 -8.13
C LYS A 7 3.84 -5.21 -7.71
N LYS A 8 4.51 -6.29 -8.12
CA LYS A 8 5.90 -6.60 -7.72
C LYS A 8 6.89 -5.47 -8.02
N GLN A 9 6.83 -4.89 -9.21
CA GLN A 9 7.74 -3.81 -9.62
C GLN A 9 7.62 -2.58 -8.70
N VAL A 10 6.41 -2.19 -8.34
CA VAL A 10 6.17 -1.03 -7.46
C VAL A 10 6.60 -1.35 -6.03
N PHE A 11 6.31 -2.56 -5.57
CA PHE A 11 6.76 -3.06 -4.27
C PHE A 11 8.28 -3.04 -4.11
N GLU A 12 9.02 -3.47 -5.12
CA GLU A 12 10.50 -3.45 -5.09
C GLU A 12 11.05 -2.03 -5.15
N GLN A 13 10.44 -1.14 -5.95
CA GLN A 13 10.86 0.26 -6.02
C GLN A 13 10.61 1.01 -4.72
N ALA A 14 9.44 0.83 -4.12
CA ALA A 14 9.05 1.49 -2.89
C ALA A 14 10.01 1.21 -1.72
N GLN A 15 10.61 0.01 -1.69
CA GLN A 15 11.58 -0.37 -0.65
C GLN A 15 12.90 0.40 -0.69
N VAL A 16 13.29 0.97 -1.84
CA VAL A 16 14.63 1.55 -2.03
C VAL A 16 14.62 3.01 -2.46
N ARG A 17 13.50 3.50 -3.01
CA ARG A 17 13.40 4.87 -3.53
C ARG A 17 11.95 5.38 -3.53
N SER A 18 11.81 6.68 -3.76
CA SER A 18 10.50 7.29 -4.02
C SER A 18 9.88 6.72 -5.30
N VAL A 19 8.57 6.44 -5.26
CA VAL A 19 7.77 5.86 -6.37
C VAL A 19 7.18 6.94 -7.28
N SER A 20 7.83 8.10 -7.36
CA SER A 20 7.37 9.29 -8.10
C SER A 20 7.05 9.01 -9.58
N ASP A 21 7.70 8.03 -10.20
CA ASP A 21 7.58 7.75 -11.64
C ASP A 21 6.57 6.64 -12.00
N VAL A 22 5.83 6.08 -11.03
CA VAL A 22 4.89 4.96 -11.30
C VAL A 22 3.62 5.49 -11.99
N PRO A 23 3.35 5.19 -13.27
CA PRO A 23 2.13 5.65 -13.91
C PRO A 23 0.90 4.96 -13.30
N PHE A 24 -0.21 5.70 -13.16
CA PHE A 24 -1.51 5.15 -12.80
C PHE A 24 -2.39 4.98 -14.03
N THR A 25 -3.22 3.94 -14.01
CA THR A 25 -4.39 3.86 -14.89
C THR A 25 -5.51 4.80 -14.39
N GLU A 26 -6.53 5.04 -15.21
CA GLU A 26 -7.70 5.83 -14.81
C GLU A 26 -8.37 5.27 -13.54
N GLU A 27 -8.53 3.94 -13.46
CA GLU A 27 -9.05 3.28 -12.26
C GLU A 27 -8.15 3.49 -11.03
N GLU A 28 -6.82 3.35 -11.19
CA GLU A 28 -5.86 3.53 -10.10
C GLU A 28 -5.78 4.99 -9.62
N LEU A 29 -6.15 5.96 -10.46
CA LEU A 29 -6.31 7.37 -10.05
C LEU A 29 -7.52 7.57 -9.15
N GLU A 30 -8.62 6.84 -9.38
CA GLU A 30 -9.84 6.95 -8.58
C GLU A 30 -9.75 6.17 -7.26
N VAL A 31 -9.25 4.93 -7.31
CA VAL A 31 -9.29 4.02 -6.15
C VAL A 31 -7.93 3.74 -5.54
N GLY A 32 -6.83 4.20 -6.13
CA GLY A 32 -5.47 3.90 -5.72
C GLY A 32 -4.94 2.59 -6.29
N MET A 33 -3.62 2.52 -6.52
CA MET A 33 -2.95 1.30 -6.96
C MET A 33 -2.69 0.37 -5.76
N LYS A 34 -3.38 -0.76 -5.71
CA LYS A 34 -3.13 -1.81 -4.71
C LYS A 34 -1.76 -2.47 -4.94
N ILE A 35 -0.88 -2.42 -3.95
CA ILE A 35 0.47 -3.00 -4.02
C ILE A 35 0.52 -4.35 -3.30
N VAL A 36 0.01 -4.41 -2.07
CA VAL A 36 0.07 -5.59 -1.19
C VAL A 36 -1.29 -5.79 -0.53
N VAL A 37 -1.66 -7.04 -0.29
CA VAL A 37 -2.87 -7.41 0.46
C VAL A 37 -2.56 -8.53 1.45
N SER A 38 -3.18 -8.53 2.62
CA SER A 38 -3.11 -9.64 3.56
C SER A 38 -3.80 -10.88 2.97
N LYS A 39 -3.28 -12.06 3.30
CA LYS A 39 -3.91 -13.35 2.93
C LYS A 39 -4.98 -13.78 3.92
N ALA A 40 -4.89 -13.29 5.15
CA ALA A 40 -5.82 -13.63 6.22
C ALA A 40 -7.04 -12.70 6.23
N ASP A 41 -6.89 -11.47 5.73
CA ASP A 41 -7.97 -10.49 5.60
C ASP A 41 -7.75 -9.67 4.31
N GLU A 42 -8.65 -9.81 3.34
CA GLU A 42 -8.52 -9.13 2.04
C GLU A 42 -8.80 -7.61 2.10
N THR A 43 -9.39 -7.14 3.22
CA THR A 43 -9.63 -5.71 3.45
C THR A 43 -8.36 -4.99 3.90
N LEU A 44 -7.39 -5.70 4.49
CA LEU A 44 -6.09 -5.15 4.85
C LEU A 44 -5.16 -5.11 3.63
N ALA A 45 -4.90 -3.91 3.12
CA ALA A 45 -4.08 -3.70 1.94
C ALA A 45 -3.27 -2.41 1.98
N LEU A 46 -2.15 -2.42 1.27
CA LEU A 46 -1.27 -1.28 1.07
C LEU A 46 -1.41 -0.77 -0.36
N TYR A 47 -1.70 0.52 -0.49
CA TYR A 47 -1.95 1.21 -1.73
C TYR A 47 -0.91 2.30 -1.99
N LEU A 48 -0.72 2.62 -3.26
CA LEU A 48 -0.12 3.86 -3.72
C LEU A 48 -1.25 4.75 -4.23
N VAL A 49 -1.34 5.96 -3.70
CA VAL A 49 -2.37 6.95 -4.06
C VAL A 49 -1.70 8.25 -4.51
N ASP A 50 -2.40 9.03 -5.34
CA ASP A 50 -2.01 10.40 -5.65
C ASP A 50 -2.80 11.34 -4.73
N VAL A 51 -2.08 12.15 -3.94
CA VAL A 51 -2.66 13.16 -3.07
C VAL A 51 -2.01 14.49 -3.41
N ASP A 52 -2.79 15.39 -4.01
CA ASP A 52 -2.34 16.73 -4.43
C ASP A 52 -1.11 16.69 -5.38
N GLY A 53 -1.05 15.73 -6.30
CA GLY A 53 0.06 15.55 -7.24
C GLY A 53 1.28 14.87 -6.62
N GLN A 54 1.17 14.37 -5.39
CA GLN A 54 2.21 13.64 -4.69
C GLN A 54 1.79 12.21 -4.43
N LYS A 55 2.66 11.27 -4.81
CA LYS A 55 2.44 9.85 -4.56
C LYS A 55 2.71 9.53 -3.09
N LYS A 56 1.67 9.07 -2.40
CA LYS A 56 1.71 8.67 -0.99
C LYS A 56 1.26 7.23 -0.84
N PHE A 57 1.70 6.62 0.25
CA PHE A 57 1.25 5.27 0.58
C PHE A 57 0.07 5.35 1.51
N GLU A 58 -0.91 4.49 1.30
CA GLU A 58 -2.09 4.41 2.13
C GLU A 58 -2.27 2.97 2.59
N VAL A 59 -2.34 2.76 3.90
CA VAL A 59 -2.77 1.49 4.48
C VAL A 59 -4.27 1.57 4.66
N ARG A 60 -4.99 0.62 4.07
CA ARG A 60 -6.44 0.46 4.25
C ARG A 60 -6.70 -0.83 5.01
N TRP A 61 -7.62 -0.78 5.97
CA TRP A 61 -8.12 -1.96 6.66
C TRP A 61 -9.58 -1.72 7.06
N ASP A 62 -10.47 -2.58 6.58
CA ASP A 62 -11.92 -2.41 6.71
C ASP A 62 -12.41 -1.04 6.20
N ASP A 63 -13.01 -0.23 7.07
CA ASP A 63 -13.47 1.14 6.82
C ASP A 63 -12.44 2.22 7.17
N SER A 64 -11.28 1.81 7.70
CA SER A 64 -10.21 2.70 8.13
C SER A 64 -9.12 2.85 7.07
N SER A 65 -8.57 4.06 6.95
CA SER A 65 -7.36 4.30 6.16
C SER A 65 -6.41 5.29 6.83
N GLU A 66 -5.12 5.05 6.64
CA GLU A 66 -4.05 5.93 7.11
C GLU A 66 -3.08 6.24 5.97
N ILE A 67 -2.80 7.53 5.78
CA ILE A 67 -1.90 8.04 4.74
C ILE A 67 -0.53 8.32 5.35
N PHE A 68 0.51 7.79 4.70
CA PHE A 68 1.89 7.89 5.15
C PHE A 68 2.78 8.61 4.15
N ASN A 69 3.69 9.43 4.68
CA ASN A 69 4.80 9.96 3.92
C ASN A 69 5.94 8.92 3.92
N GLY A 70 6.14 8.27 2.78
CA GLY A 70 7.22 7.31 2.56
C GLY A 70 6.86 5.86 2.85
N TRP A 71 7.62 4.96 2.22
CA TRP A 71 7.35 3.52 2.23
C TRP A 71 7.53 2.89 3.61
N TYR A 72 8.62 3.19 4.32
CA TYR A 72 8.93 2.57 5.61
C TYR A 72 7.80 2.76 6.63
N SER A 73 7.30 3.99 6.78
CA SER A 73 6.19 4.30 7.69
C SER A 73 4.92 3.50 7.35
N ALA A 74 4.56 3.43 6.07
CA ALA A 74 3.41 2.67 5.62
C ALA A 74 3.61 1.15 5.78
N TRP A 75 4.83 0.68 5.51
CA TRP A 75 5.19 -0.73 5.58
C TRP A 75 5.19 -1.26 7.01
N ASP A 76 5.73 -0.50 7.95
CA ASP A 76 5.72 -0.86 9.37
C ASP A 76 4.29 -0.92 9.92
N ASN A 77 3.45 0.05 9.55
CA ASN A 77 2.02 0.04 9.92
C ASN A 77 1.28 -1.17 9.31
N PHE A 78 1.48 -1.43 8.00
CA PHE A 78 0.91 -2.61 7.35
C PHE A 78 1.36 -3.91 8.03
N CYS A 79 2.65 -4.04 8.37
CA CYS A 79 3.17 -5.21 9.08
C CYS A 79 2.59 -5.35 10.49
N TRP A 80 2.37 -4.24 11.19
CA TRP A 80 1.71 -4.24 12.50
C TRP A 80 0.26 -4.74 12.39
N CYS A 81 -0.54 -4.18 11.49
CA CYS A 81 -1.91 -4.65 11.21
C CYS A 81 -1.91 -6.14 10.81
N LEU A 82 -0.96 -6.54 9.97
CA LEU A 82 -0.82 -7.93 9.55
C LEU A 82 -0.58 -8.87 10.73
N ASN A 83 0.22 -8.48 11.72
CA ASN A 83 0.43 -9.29 12.92
C ASN A 83 -0.82 -9.39 13.79
N ILE A 84 -1.68 -8.37 13.81
CA ILE A 84 -2.97 -8.41 14.54
C ILE A 84 -3.91 -9.41 13.88
N VAL A 85 -4.06 -9.33 12.56
CA VAL A 85 -4.97 -10.21 11.80
C VAL A 85 -4.54 -11.69 11.83
N ASN A 86 -3.24 -11.98 11.97
CA ASN A 86 -2.72 -13.34 12.00
C ASN A 86 -2.60 -13.97 13.40
N ASN A 87 -2.89 -13.22 14.47
CA ASN A 87 -2.92 -13.73 15.85
C ASN A 87 -4.33 -14.21 16.23
#